data_AF-A0A2W0HMZ8-F1
#
_entry.id   AF-A0A2W0HMZ8-F1
#
_cell.length_a   1.000
_cell.length_b   1.000
_cell.length_c   1.000
_cell.angle_alpha   90.00
_cell.angle_beta   90.00
_cell.angle_gamma   90.00
#
_symmetry.space_group_name_H-M   'P 1'
#
loop_
_entity.id
_entity.type
_entity.pdbx_description
1 polymer ?
#
loop_
_entity_poly.entity_id
_entity_poly.type
_entity_poly.pdbx_seq_one_letter_code
_entity_poly.pdbx_strand_id
1 'polypeptide(L)'
;MKDFFRGLVRSIFFWFLITPLVLLYFGMSYLSYQMILSSSDKLEQLEPAIIEAEEAGITLPYPQRSEYRRTYELYHNAQNLLQSFWFKYVFEFPEYKEPL
;
A
#
# COMPACT_ATOMS: atom_id res chain seq x y z
N MET A 1 34.75 -35.33 -4.36
CA MET A 1 33.60 -35.45 -3.43
C MET A 1 33.57 -34.36 -2.35
N LYS A 2 34.68 -34.06 -1.63
CA LYS A 2 34.71 -33.01 -0.58
C LYS A 2 34.34 -31.61 -1.09
N ASP A 3 34.84 -31.20 -2.25
CA ASP A 3 34.56 -29.86 -2.80
C ASP A 3 33.11 -29.69 -3.26
N PHE A 4 32.52 -30.77 -3.78
CA PHE A 4 31.10 -30.81 -4.13
C PHE A 4 30.21 -30.62 -2.89
N PHE A 5 30.49 -31.35 -1.81
CA PHE A 5 29.78 -31.19 -0.53
C PHE A 5 29.95 -29.78 0.05
N ARG A 6 31.14 -29.20 -0.05
CA ARG A 6 31.41 -27.82 0.42
C ARG A 6 30.62 -26.78 -0.38
N GLY A 7 30.50 -26.96 -1.68
CA GLY A 7 29.66 -26.12 -2.56
C GLY A 7 28.18 -26.25 -2.22
N LEU A 8 27.70 -27.47 -2.00
CA LEU A 8 26.30 -27.75 -1.66
C LEU A 8 25.90 -27.09 -0.33
N VAL A 9 26.72 -27.21 0.72
CA VAL A 9 26.47 -26.61 2.03
C VAL A 9 26.42 -25.07 1.95
N ARG A 10 27.32 -24.46 1.17
CA ARG A 10 27.30 -23.00 0.96
C ARG A 10 26.03 -22.53 0.23
N SER A 11 25.60 -23.28 -0.79
CA SER A 11 24.37 -22.97 -1.53
C SER A 11 23.14 -23.09 -0.64
N ILE A 12 23.02 -24.18 0.13
CA ILE A 12 21.91 -24.39 1.07
C ILE A 12 21.87 -23.27 2.11
N PHE A 13 23.03 -22.91 2.68
CA PHE A 13 23.12 -21.83 3.65
C PHE A 13 22.73 -20.47 3.06
N PHE A 14 23.17 -20.18 1.83
CA PHE A 14 22.77 -18.96 1.11
C PHE A 14 21.26 -18.91 0.88
N TRP A 15 20.67 -19.97 0.31
CA TRP A 15 19.22 -20.01 0.06
C TRP A 15 18.42 -19.98 1.35
N PHE A 16 18.90 -20.61 2.42
CA PHE A 16 18.27 -20.55 3.73
C PHE A 16 18.21 -19.13 4.29
N LEU A 17 19.20 -18.29 4.02
CA LEU A 17 19.19 -16.87 4.41
C LEU A 17 18.36 -15.98 3.48
N ILE A 18 18.40 -16.24 2.17
CA ILE A 18 17.72 -15.41 1.17
C ILE A 18 16.22 -15.69 1.12
N THR A 19 15.80 -16.95 1.21
CA THR A 19 14.38 -17.33 1.14
C THR A 19 13.50 -16.57 2.14
N PRO A 20 13.83 -16.47 3.45
CA PRO A 20 13.00 -15.71 4.37
C PRO A 20 12.97 -14.22 4.05
N LEU A 21 14.06 -13.62 3.55
CA LEU A 21 14.07 -12.21 3.14
C LEU A 21 13.14 -11.97 1.95
N VAL A 22 13.16 -12.87 0.97
CA VAL A 22 12.27 -12.82 -0.19
C VAL A 22 10.80 -13.00 0.24
N LEU A 23 10.52 -13.99 1.08
CA LEU A 23 9.17 -14.22 1.60
C LEU A 23 8.66 -13.04 2.42
N LEU A 24 9.50 -12.44 3.26
CA LEU A 24 9.15 -11.24 4.03
C LEU A 24 8.86 -10.06 3.09
N TYR A 25 9.70 -9.85 2.06
CA TYR A 25 9.49 -8.79 1.09
C TYR A 25 8.15 -8.93 0.36
N PHE A 26 7.85 -10.12 -0.18
CA PHE A 26 6.58 -10.39 -0.85
C PHE A 26 5.38 -10.30 0.10
N GLY A 27 5.51 -10.83 1.32
CA GLY A 27 4.47 -10.74 2.35
C GLY A 27 4.15 -9.30 2.72
N MET A 28 5.17 -8.47 2.97
CA MET A 28 4.99 -7.04 3.25
C MET A 28 4.40 -6.29 2.05
N SER A 29 4.83 -6.63 0.83
CA SER A 29 4.29 -6.02 -0.39
C SER A 29 2.80 -6.34 -0.57
N TYR A 30 2.42 -7.59 -0.32
CA TYR A 30 1.01 -8.02 -0.36
C TYR A 30 0.17 -7.31 0.70
N LEU A 31 0.65 -7.20 1.94
CA LEU A 31 -0.07 -6.51 3.01
C LEU A 31 -0.31 -5.03 2.69
N SER A 32 0.68 -4.35 2.13
CA SER A 32 0.52 -2.95 1.73
C SER A 32 -0.41 -2.78 0.54
N TYR A 33 -0.38 -3.70 -0.42
CA TYR A 33 -1.37 -3.70 -1.51
C TYR A 33 -2.80 -3.84 -0.97
N GLN A 34 -3.03 -4.76 -0.03
CA GLN A 34 -4.33 -4.90 0.62
C GLN A 34 -4.75 -3.65 1.41
N MET A 35 -3.79 -2.98 2.06
CA MET A 35 -4.03 -1.72 2.76
C MET A 35 -4.41 -0.58 1.80
N ILE A 36 -3.76 -0.52 0.62
CA ILE A 36 -4.10 0.44 -0.43
C ILE A 36 -5.51 0.18 -0.93
N LEU A 37 -5.84 -1.06 -1.32
CA LEU A 37 -7.19 -1.42 -1.78
C LEU A 37 -8.27 -1.08 -0.75
N SER A 38 -8.09 -1.49 0.50
CA SER A 38 -9.09 -1.24 1.54
C SER A 38 -9.26 0.25 1.84
N SER A 39 -8.19 1.05 1.77
CA SER A 39 -8.27 2.50 1.93
C SER A 39 -8.92 3.17 0.72
N SER A 40 -8.65 2.64 -0.49
CA SER A 40 -9.26 3.07 -1.76
C SER A 40 -10.78 2.88 -1.73
N ASP A 41 -11.25 1.68 -1.40
CA ASP A 41 -12.69 1.35 -1.35
C ASP A 41 -13.45 2.27 -0.38
N LYS A 42 -12.80 2.65 0.73
CA LYS A 42 -13.37 3.60 1.70
C LYS A 42 -13.39 5.02 1.17
N LEU A 43 -12.34 5.46 0.47
CA LEU A 43 -12.33 6.77 -0.16
C LEU A 43 -13.40 6.88 -1.25
N GLU A 44 -13.57 5.86 -2.07
CA GLU A 44 -14.62 5.81 -3.11
C GLU A 44 -16.04 5.94 -2.52
N GLN A 45 -16.26 5.41 -1.30
CA GLN A 45 -17.55 5.56 -0.60
C GLN A 45 -17.72 6.93 0.06
N LEU A 46 -16.64 7.57 0.50
CA LEU A 46 -16.68 8.83 1.24
C LEU A 46 -16.63 10.06 0.32
N GLU A 47 -15.93 9.96 -0.80
CA GLU A 47 -15.66 11.07 -1.71
C GLU A 47 -16.93 11.71 -2.32
N PRO A 48 -17.98 10.97 -2.74
CA PRO A 48 -19.19 11.58 -3.27
C PRO A 48 -19.84 12.57 -2.30
N ALA A 49 -19.90 12.23 -1.02
CA ALA A 49 -20.48 13.11 0.00
C ALA A 49 -19.65 14.40 0.20
N ILE A 50 -18.34 14.34 -0.01
CA ILE A 50 -17.46 15.51 0.04
C ILE A 50 -17.68 16.40 -1.19
N ILE A 51 -17.71 15.78 -2.38
CA ILE A 51 -17.93 16.49 -3.64
C ILE A 51 -19.29 17.20 -3.60
N GLU A 52 -20.36 16.49 -3.23
CA GLU A 52 -21.71 17.07 -3.12
C GLU A 52 -21.75 18.24 -2.12
N ALA A 53 -21.09 18.11 -0.97
CA ALA A 53 -21.06 19.16 0.03
C ALA A 53 -20.28 20.39 -0.46
N GLU A 54 -19.15 20.19 -1.15
CA GLU A 54 -18.35 21.27 -1.71
C GLU A 54 -19.07 21.99 -2.85
N GLU A 55 -19.73 21.23 -3.74
CA GLU A 55 -20.60 21.78 -4.81
C GLU A 55 -21.78 22.57 -4.25
N ALA A 56 -22.36 22.13 -3.13
CA ALA A 56 -23.43 22.83 -2.43
C ALA A 56 -22.94 24.01 -1.57
N GLY A 57 -21.62 24.19 -1.40
CA GLY A 57 -21.04 25.19 -0.49
C GLY A 57 -21.30 24.89 0.99
N ILE A 58 -21.61 23.64 1.33
CA ILE A 58 -21.92 23.16 2.67
C ILE A 58 -20.67 22.54 3.29
N THR A 59 -20.40 22.86 4.56
CA THR A 59 -19.31 22.19 5.29
C THR A 59 -19.81 20.90 5.92
N LEU A 60 -19.20 19.76 5.55
CA LEU A 60 -19.53 18.49 6.18
C LEU A 60 -19.23 18.51 7.71
N PRO A 61 -20.00 17.76 8.51
CA PRO A 61 -19.68 17.49 9.90
C PRO A 61 -18.21 17.10 10.12
N TYR A 62 -17.59 17.60 11.19
CA TYR A 62 -16.20 17.32 11.55
C TYR A 62 -15.84 15.81 11.53
N PRO A 63 -16.68 14.89 12.03
CA PRO A 63 -16.36 13.46 12.00
C PRO A 63 -16.11 12.92 10.59
N GLN A 64 -16.92 13.33 9.60
CA GLN A 64 -16.82 12.85 8.23
C GLN A 64 -15.57 13.43 7.53
N ARG A 65 -15.26 14.71 7.76
CA ARG A 65 -14.03 15.33 7.25
C ARG A 65 -12.77 14.72 7.84
N SER A 66 -12.78 14.47 9.15
CA SER A 66 -11.66 13.85 9.86
C SER A 66 -11.45 12.40 9.40
N GLU A 67 -12.53 11.65 9.22
CA GLU A 67 -12.47 10.28 8.70
C GLU A 67 -11.93 10.21 7.28
N TYR A 68 -12.40 11.09 6.39
CA TYR A 68 -11.87 11.17 5.03
C TYR A 68 -10.39 11.56 5.03
N ARG A 69 -10.01 12.62 5.77
CA ARG A 69 -8.61 13.05 5.87
C ARG A 69 -7.70 11.92 6.35
N ARG A 70 -8.09 11.22 7.42
CA ARG A 70 -7.33 10.08 7.94
C ARG A 70 -7.19 8.97 6.90
N THR A 71 -8.27 8.66 6.18
CA THR A 71 -8.28 7.59 5.18
C THR A 71 -7.44 7.98 3.96
N TYR A 72 -7.49 9.25 3.56
CA TYR A 72 -6.65 9.82 2.50
C TYR A 72 -5.18 9.75 2.88
N GLU A 73 -4.81 10.18 4.08
CA GLU A 73 -3.43 10.10 4.57
C GLU A 73 -2.95 8.64 4.64
N LEU A 74 -3.79 7.70 5.09
CA LEU A 74 -3.44 6.28 5.09
C LEU A 74 -3.25 5.72 3.68
N TYR A 75 -4.13 6.06 2.75
CA TYR A 75 -4.04 5.66 1.35
C TYR A 75 -2.76 6.22 0.71
N HIS A 76 -2.54 7.53 0.85
CA HIS A 76 -1.39 8.22 0.29
C HIS A 76 -0.07 7.77 0.94
N ASN A 77 -0.04 7.55 2.26
CA ASN A 77 1.15 7.03 2.94
C ASN A 77 1.41 5.56 2.62
N ALA A 78 0.38 4.72 2.49
CA ALA A 78 0.53 3.32 2.07
C ALA A 78 1.05 3.24 0.63
N GLN A 79 0.58 4.15 -0.24
CA GLN A 79 1.20 4.38 -1.53
C GLN A 79 2.65 4.82 -1.36
N ASN A 80 3.00 5.81 -0.55
CA ASN A 80 4.40 6.25 -0.42
C ASN A 80 5.34 5.24 0.26
N LEU A 81 4.83 4.37 1.13
CA LEU A 81 5.58 3.31 1.80
C LEU A 81 5.95 2.16 0.83
N LEU A 82 5.18 1.97 -0.26
CA LEU A 82 5.34 0.80 -1.12
C LEU A 82 5.16 0.98 -2.64
N GLN A 83 4.69 2.12 -3.11
CA GLN A 83 5.34 2.76 -4.26
C GLN A 83 6.81 2.98 -3.83
N SER A 84 7.89 2.79 -4.57
CA SER A 84 8.11 2.88 -6.00
C SER A 84 9.50 2.29 -6.23
N PHE A 85 9.63 1.14 -6.85
CA PHE A 85 10.09 1.32 -8.23
C PHE A 85 9.08 0.74 -9.21
N TRP A 86 8.59 -0.48 -8.96
CA TRP A 86 7.88 -1.24 -10.00
C TRP A 86 6.35 -1.15 -9.92
N PHE A 87 5.77 -1.11 -8.71
CA PHE A 87 4.31 -1.22 -8.56
C PHE A 87 3.54 -0.06 -9.20
N LYS A 88 4.09 1.15 -9.23
CA LYS A 88 3.51 2.29 -9.97
C LYS A 88 3.45 2.09 -11.49
N TYR A 89 4.26 1.16 -12.02
CA TYR A 89 4.26 0.79 -13.44
C TYR A 89 3.40 -0.45 -13.71
N VAL A 90 2.95 -1.15 -12.66
CA VAL A 90 2.16 -2.39 -12.79
C VAL A 90 0.70 -2.14 -12.47
N PHE A 91 0.39 -1.21 -11.57
CA PHE A 91 -0.97 -0.93 -11.11
C PHE A 91 -1.31 0.54 -11.30
N GLU A 92 -2.47 0.78 -11.91
CA GLU A 92 -3.11 2.09 -11.93
C GLU A 92 -3.86 2.26 -10.61
N PHE A 93 -3.49 3.27 -9.84
CA PHE A 93 -4.16 3.61 -8.59
C PHE A 93 -5.11 4.79 -8.82
N PRO A 94 -6.35 4.75 -8.32
CA PRO A 94 -7.28 5.86 -8.44
C PRO A 94 -6.75 7.10 -7.70
N GLU A 95 -6.96 8.26 -8.31
CA GLU A 95 -6.64 9.55 -7.71
C GLU A 95 -7.86 10.08 -6.95
N TYR A 96 -7.66 10.48 -5.69
CA TYR A 96 -8.70 11.03 -4.83
C TYR A 96 -8.39 12.49 -4.52
N LYS A 97 -9.43 13.28 -4.24
CA LYS A 97 -9.25 14.71 -3.94
C LYS A 97 -8.55 14.93 -2.60
N GLU A 98 -7.54 15.80 -2.59
CA GLU A 98 -6.83 16.16 -1.36
C GLU A 98 -7.76 16.82 -0.34
N PRO A 99 -7.72 16.38 0.95
CA PRO A 99 -8.49 17.01 2.01
C PRO A 99 -7.91 18.39 2.34
N LEU A 100 -8.74 19.44 2.22
CA LEU A 100 -8.42 20.80 2.68
C LEU A 100 -8.19 20.85 4.21
#